data_AF-A0A950XK88-F1
#
_entry.id   AF-A0A950XK88-F1
#
_cell.length_a   1.000
_cell.length_b   1.000
_cell.length_c   1.000
_cell.angle_alpha   90.00
_cell.angle_beta   90.00
_cell.angle_gamma   90.00
#
_symmetry.space_group_name_H-M   'P 1'
#
loop_
_entity.id
_entity.type
_entity.pdbx_description
1 polymer ?
#
loop_
_entity_poly.entity_id
_entity_poly.type
_entity_poly.pdbx_seq_one_letter_code
_entity_poly.pdbx_strand_id
1 'polypeptide(L)'
;SPYARAALPQTSFYSQHKNAVDTRLSALTAEANTWGDAYWQNTSYGSTLWTISGLFDWLEKNRPSLPAFMGSPLWSAKTLMTGSAFWTELRHTAILYAKQSFAEKGGGGDDSCDTRSFPPPPKGYVEPDPAAYDRLSYMAQRLSAEYKARGYDLENLPRLDSYIKLLDVVKDYTKRELENTPNEEPTVTTTRHSYDENKDCVETKISPFAAVVRPGDPYVSAHVATSTDNGMDVASLSRWEELRVDLVNRMQESLPVPVEGPILPIKDKRAALVADVHTDKDGNVLEEGTGVPRLIFVAVKDANGPRLTVGFTYSQYESVSPGDRLTDEQWQSNFYEDTGDDSTITYKPKSEWPDITPWYQELLGKK
;
A
#
# COMPACT_ATOMS: atom_id res chain seq x y z
N SER A 1 -0.76 19.36 2.04
CA SER A 1 -2.09 19.10 2.63
C SER A 1 -2.52 20.26 3.54
N PRO A 2 -3.83 20.47 3.77
CA PRO A 2 -4.33 21.46 4.73
C PRO A 2 -3.86 21.20 6.16
N TYR A 3 -3.80 19.92 6.55
CA TYR A 3 -3.29 19.51 7.86
C TYR A 3 -1.82 19.95 8.07
N ALA A 4 -0.93 19.71 7.11
CA ALA A 4 0.46 20.16 7.19
C ALA A 4 0.56 21.69 7.32
N ARG A 5 -0.24 22.45 6.55
CA ARG A 5 -0.28 23.92 6.63
C ARG A 5 -0.76 24.40 8.00
N ALA A 6 -1.70 23.70 8.63
CA ALA A 6 -2.18 24.02 9.97
C ALA A 6 -1.17 23.65 11.08
N ALA A 7 -0.38 22.59 10.88
CA ALA A 7 0.65 22.17 11.81
C ALA A 7 1.95 22.98 11.69
N LEU A 8 2.25 23.52 10.51
CA LEU A 8 3.50 24.25 10.23
C LEU A 8 3.83 25.35 11.27
N PRO A 9 2.88 26.18 11.74
CA PRO A 9 3.15 27.19 12.77
C PRO A 9 3.64 26.65 14.11
N GLN A 10 3.42 25.36 14.42
CA GLN A 10 3.86 24.71 15.65
C GLN A 10 5.32 24.26 15.58
N THR A 11 5.94 24.28 14.39
CA THR A 11 7.34 23.86 14.22
C THR A 11 8.30 24.96 14.67
N SER A 12 9.37 24.55 15.35
CA SER A 12 10.45 25.46 15.77
C SER A 12 11.06 26.19 14.56
N PHE A 13 11.29 25.47 13.46
CA PHE A 13 11.79 26.01 12.20
C PHE A 13 10.91 27.14 11.65
N TYR A 14 9.60 26.94 11.59
CA TYR A 14 8.68 27.99 11.11
C TYR A 14 8.69 29.20 12.02
N SER A 15 8.65 29.02 13.35
CA SER A 15 8.65 30.15 14.28
C SER A 15 9.90 31.04 14.14
N GLN A 16 11.06 30.45 13.85
CA GLN A 16 12.33 31.16 13.67
C GLN A 16 12.46 31.85 12.31
N HIS A 17 11.80 31.33 11.27
CA HIS A 17 11.99 31.77 9.89
C HIS A 17 10.69 32.14 9.17
N LYS A 18 9.62 32.44 9.93
CA LYS A 18 8.24 32.64 9.43
C LYS A 18 8.15 33.42 8.13
N ASN A 19 8.69 34.64 8.10
CA ASN A 19 8.57 35.52 6.93
C ASN A 19 9.22 34.91 5.68
N ALA A 20 10.37 34.25 5.83
CA ALA A 20 11.05 33.59 4.72
C ALA A 20 10.27 32.37 4.23
N VAL A 21 9.77 31.55 5.17
CA VAL A 21 8.96 30.36 4.86
C VAL A 21 7.68 30.77 4.14
N ASP A 22 6.92 31.73 4.67
CA ASP A 22 5.67 32.21 4.06
C ASP A 22 5.90 32.78 2.67
N THR A 23 6.96 33.58 2.49
CA THR A 23 7.30 34.16 1.20
C THR A 23 7.59 33.07 0.17
N ARG A 24 8.43 32.09 0.53
CA ARG A 24 8.81 30.99 -0.38
C ARG A 24 7.67 30.04 -0.65
N LEU A 25 6.89 29.69 0.36
CA LEU A 25 5.72 28.83 0.20
C LEU A 25 4.65 29.50 -0.68
N SER A 26 4.44 30.80 -0.51
CA SER A 26 3.50 31.57 -1.34
C SER A 26 3.98 31.65 -2.79
N ALA A 27 5.26 31.93 -3.02
CA ALA A 27 5.85 31.96 -4.37
C ALA A 27 5.76 30.59 -5.05
N LEU A 28 6.15 29.53 -4.36
CA LEU A 28 6.08 28.16 -4.88
C LEU A 28 4.64 27.73 -5.16
N THR A 29 3.69 28.11 -4.29
CA THR A 29 2.26 27.83 -4.53
C THR A 29 1.76 28.57 -5.78
N ALA A 30 2.12 29.84 -5.94
CA ALA A 30 1.74 30.62 -7.11
C ALA A 30 2.32 30.02 -8.41
N GLU A 31 3.58 29.61 -8.38
CA GLU A 31 4.24 28.94 -9.50
C GLU A 31 3.58 27.59 -9.81
N ALA A 32 3.42 26.72 -8.81
CA ALA A 32 2.83 25.40 -8.98
C ALA A 32 1.40 25.45 -9.50
N ASN A 33 0.62 26.47 -9.14
CA ASN A 33 -0.73 26.69 -9.65
C ASN A 33 -0.78 27.02 -11.16
N THR A 34 0.36 27.39 -11.77
CA THR A 34 0.44 27.58 -13.24
C THR A 34 0.68 26.27 -13.99
N TRP A 35 1.07 25.20 -13.29
CA TRP A 35 1.40 23.93 -13.89
C TRP A 35 0.15 23.07 -14.08
N GLY A 36 -0.21 22.81 -15.34
CA GLY A 36 -1.27 21.87 -15.69
C GLY A 36 -0.80 20.41 -15.69
N ASP A 37 -1.73 19.49 -15.94
CA ASP A 37 -1.47 18.05 -15.98
C ASP A 37 -0.31 17.68 -16.92
N ALA A 38 -0.16 18.37 -18.06
CA ALA A 38 0.93 18.11 -19.00
C ALA A 38 2.33 18.31 -18.38
N TYR A 39 2.50 19.31 -17.50
CA TYR A 39 3.78 19.53 -16.80
C TYR A 39 4.06 18.39 -15.83
N TRP A 40 3.07 18.08 -14.98
CA TRP A 40 3.16 17.04 -13.97
C TRP A 40 3.41 15.67 -14.58
N GLN A 41 2.72 15.38 -15.68
CA GLN A 41 2.87 14.13 -16.39
C GLN A 41 4.19 14.07 -17.17
N ASN A 42 4.89 15.18 -17.43
CA ASN A 42 6.02 15.18 -18.36
C ASN A 42 7.15 14.19 -17.98
N THR A 43 7.40 14.00 -16.69
CA THR A 43 8.44 13.08 -16.18
C THR A 43 7.87 12.03 -15.23
N SER A 44 8.57 10.92 -15.02
CA SER A 44 8.21 9.91 -14.02
C SER A 44 8.17 10.53 -12.61
N TYR A 45 9.19 11.32 -12.25
CA TYR A 45 9.26 12.02 -10.97
C TYR A 45 8.07 12.97 -10.76
N GLY A 46 7.78 13.82 -11.76
CA GLY A 46 6.63 14.72 -11.73
C GLY A 46 5.31 13.97 -11.60
N SER A 47 5.17 12.85 -12.30
CA SER A 47 3.95 12.03 -12.26
C SER A 47 3.77 11.37 -10.90
N THR A 48 4.86 10.99 -10.22
CA THR A 48 4.82 10.47 -8.85
C THR A 48 4.38 11.55 -7.87
N LEU A 49 4.92 12.77 -7.97
CA LEU A 49 4.49 13.89 -7.12
C LEU A 49 3.02 14.23 -7.35
N TRP A 50 2.56 14.18 -8.60
CA TRP A 50 1.16 14.34 -8.95
C TRP A 50 0.30 13.23 -8.38
N THR A 51 0.76 11.98 -8.37
CA THR A 51 0.05 10.89 -7.69
C THR A 51 -0.09 11.15 -6.19
N ILE A 52 1.00 11.52 -5.52
CA ILE A 52 1.01 11.84 -4.08
C ILE A 52 0.05 13.01 -3.78
N SER A 53 -0.01 14.04 -4.64
CA SER A 53 -0.93 15.16 -4.42
C SER A 53 -2.40 14.75 -4.47
N GLY A 54 -2.71 13.68 -5.22
CA GLY A 54 -4.06 13.11 -5.34
C GLY A 54 -4.64 12.69 -3.99
N LEU A 55 -3.79 12.15 -3.11
CA LEU A 55 -4.17 11.76 -1.75
C LEU A 55 -4.78 12.92 -0.95
N PHE A 56 -4.27 14.14 -1.18
CA PHE A 56 -4.65 15.31 -0.40
C PHE A 56 -5.81 16.08 -1.02
N ASP A 57 -5.73 16.33 -2.33
CA ASP A 57 -6.73 17.14 -3.03
C ASP A 57 -8.08 16.45 -3.02
N TRP A 58 -8.09 15.13 -3.23
CA TRP A 58 -9.31 14.34 -3.23
C TRP A 58 -9.92 14.24 -1.83
N LEU A 59 -9.10 13.95 -0.81
CA LEU A 59 -9.53 13.86 0.58
C LEU A 59 -10.22 15.16 1.02
N GLU A 60 -9.62 16.32 0.72
CA GLU A 60 -10.16 17.61 1.13
C GLU A 60 -11.45 17.95 0.37
N LYS A 61 -11.45 17.80 -0.96
CA LYS A 61 -12.59 18.14 -1.81
C LYS A 61 -13.84 17.31 -1.49
N ASN A 62 -13.66 16.05 -1.11
CA ASN A 62 -14.76 15.10 -0.93
C ASN A 62 -15.06 14.79 0.54
N ARG A 63 -14.35 15.39 1.51
CA ARG A 63 -14.47 15.06 2.95
C ARG A 63 -15.91 14.85 3.44
N PRO A 64 -16.92 15.68 3.08
CA PRO A 64 -18.29 15.49 3.56
C PRO A 64 -18.98 14.21 3.08
N SER A 65 -18.54 13.63 1.96
CA SER A 65 -19.10 12.41 1.38
C SER A 65 -18.26 11.16 1.67
N LEU A 66 -17.20 11.29 2.46
CA LEU A 66 -16.32 10.16 2.78
C LEU A 66 -16.79 9.37 4.00
N PRO A 67 -16.38 8.10 4.11
CA PRO A 67 -16.55 7.33 5.33
C PRO A 67 -16.07 8.10 6.57
N ALA A 68 -16.80 7.95 7.69
CA ALA A 68 -16.60 8.75 8.89
C ALA A 68 -15.15 8.73 9.42
N PHE A 69 -14.45 7.59 9.31
CA PHE A 69 -13.05 7.48 9.74
C PHE A 69 -12.11 8.42 8.96
N MET A 70 -12.40 8.69 7.68
CA MET A 70 -11.60 9.59 6.83
C MET A 70 -11.78 11.07 7.17
N GLY A 71 -12.87 11.41 7.86
CA GLY A 71 -13.13 12.77 8.34
C GLY A 71 -12.28 13.15 9.57
N SER A 72 -11.57 12.20 10.19
CA SER A 72 -10.81 12.46 11.41
C SER A 72 -9.48 13.18 11.14
N PRO A 73 -8.98 14.01 12.09
CA PRO A 73 -7.63 14.55 12.03
C PRO A 73 -6.55 13.47 11.95
N LEU A 74 -6.78 12.33 12.62
CA LEU A 74 -5.90 11.15 12.56
C LEU A 74 -5.75 10.64 11.12
N TRP A 75 -6.83 10.59 10.35
CA TRP A 75 -6.75 10.17 8.96
C TRP A 75 -5.99 11.16 8.08
N SER A 76 -6.20 12.47 8.30
CA SER A 76 -5.46 13.51 7.59
C SER A 76 -3.95 13.44 7.88
N ALA A 77 -3.59 13.13 9.12
CA ALA A 77 -2.20 12.94 9.52
C ALA A 77 -1.60 11.62 8.99
N LYS A 78 -2.36 10.51 8.99
CA LYS A 78 -1.98 9.25 8.31
C LYS A 78 -1.76 9.47 6.82
N THR A 79 -2.61 10.26 6.18
CA THR A 79 -2.48 10.62 4.76
C THR A 79 -1.22 11.44 4.52
N LEU A 80 -0.91 12.40 5.41
CA LEU A 80 0.35 13.14 5.37
C LEU A 80 1.55 12.21 5.53
N MET A 81 1.51 11.31 6.51
CA MET A 81 2.55 10.29 6.73
C MET A 81 2.76 9.40 5.50
N THR A 82 1.67 8.98 4.86
CA THR A 82 1.73 8.18 3.62
C THR A 82 2.39 8.97 2.50
N GLY A 83 1.99 10.23 2.28
CA GLY A 83 2.57 11.08 1.24
C GLY A 83 4.03 11.44 1.51
N SER A 84 4.39 11.74 2.76
CA SER A 84 5.77 12.01 3.16
C SER A 84 6.65 10.78 3.00
N ALA A 85 6.21 9.61 3.48
CA ALA A 85 6.95 8.36 3.31
C ALA A 85 7.13 8.00 1.83
N PHE A 86 6.08 8.11 1.02
CA PHE A 86 6.19 7.89 -0.42
C PHE A 86 7.22 8.85 -1.03
N TRP A 87 7.21 10.13 -0.63
CA TRP A 87 8.20 11.08 -1.11
C TRP A 87 9.63 10.74 -0.65
N THR A 88 9.81 10.26 0.57
CA THR A 88 11.10 9.73 1.07
C THR A 88 11.60 8.57 0.21
N GLU A 89 10.75 7.58 -0.05
CA GLU A 89 11.05 6.44 -0.93
C GLU A 89 11.36 6.91 -2.36
N LEU A 90 10.64 7.90 -2.87
CA LEU A 90 10.91 8.51 -4.17
C LEU A 90 12.26 9.23 -4.18
N ARG A 91 12.62 9.97 -3.13
CA ARG A 91 13.93 10.64 -3.01
C ARG A 91 15.06 9.62 -2.97
N HIS A 92 14.88 8.53 -2.25
CA HIS A 92 15.82 7.41 -2.21
C HIS A 92 15.99 6.80 -3.61
N THR A 93 14.89 6.37 -4.24
CA THR A 93 14.88 5.62 -5.51
C THR A 93 15.26 6.47 -6.73
N ALA A 94 14.85 7.74 -6.78
CA ALA A 94 15.12 8.63 -7.91
C ALA A 94 16.59 9.09 -7.96
N ILE A 95 17.31 8.97 -6.83
CA ILE A 95 18.72 9.35 -6.75
C ILE A 95 19.63 8.12 -6.92
N LEU A 96 19.28 6.91 -6.46
CA LEU A 96 20.01 5.64 -6.73
C LEU A 96 19.19 4.40 -6.30
N TYR A 97 19.52 3.23 -6.90
CA TYR A 97 19.11 1.85 -6.57
C TYR A 97 17.65 1.42 -6.82
N ALA A 98 17.50 0.25 -7.45
CA ALA A 98 16.26 -0.51 -7.53
C ALA A 98 16.19 -1.50 -6.35
N LYS A 99 15.33 -1.24 -5.36
CA LYS A 99 15.00 -2.22 -4.30
C LYS A 99 13.92 -3.18 -4.81
N GLN A 100 14.07 -4.46 -4.48
CA GLN A 100 13.10 -5.51 -4.87
C GLN A 100 12.05 -5.67 -3.76
N SER A 101 10.80 -5.88 -4.15
CA SER A 101 9.72 -6.16 -3.20
C SER A 101 9.70 -7.65 -2.83
N PHE A 102 9.55 -7.96 -1.54
CA PHE A 102 9.34 -9.33 -1.05
C PHE A 102 7.99 -9.43 -0.31
N ALA A 103 7.29 -10.56 -0.52
CA ALA A 103 6.09 -10.93 0.22
C ALA A 103 6.35 -12.27 0.93
N GLU A 104 6.17 -12.31 2.25
CA GLU A 104 6.21 -13.54 3.03
C GLU A 104 4.89 -14.32 2.89
N LYS A 105 5.01 -15.63 2.64
CA LYS A 105 3.89 -16.53 2.31
C LYS A 105 3.00 -16.81 3.54
N GLY A 106 1.68 -16.76 3.35
CA GLY A 106 0.72 -17.42 4.24
C GLY A 106 0.57 -18.89 3.87
N GLY A 107 0.86 -19.80 4.81
CA GLY A 107 0.74 -21.25 4.63
C GLY A 107 -0.67 -21.77 4.91
N GLY A 108 -1.21 -22.60 4.01
CA GLY A 108 -2.44 -23.37 4.21
C GLY A 108 -2.15 -24.70 4.93
N GLY A 109 -3.02 -25.06 5.89
CA GLY A 109 -2.94 -26.29 6.67
C GLY A 109 -3.71 -27.47 6.05
N ASP A 110 -3.44 -28.66 6.60
CA ASP A 110 -3.91 -30.01 6.25
C ASP A 110 -5.43 -30.23 6.49
N ASP A 111 -6.09 -30.87 5.53
CA ASP A 111 -7.52 -31.17 5.45
C ASP A 111 -7.87 -32.56 6.04
N SER A 112 -8.25 -32.59 7.33
CA SER A 112 -9.10 -33.66 7.88
C SER A 112 -10.53 -33.15 8.05
N CYS A 113 -11.54 -34.04 7.93
CA CYS A 113 -12.96 -33.65 8.03
C CYS A 113 -13.27 -33.00 9.38
N ASP A 114 -13.46 -31.68 9.34
CA ASP A 114 -13.76 -30.84 10.50
C ASP A 114 -15.18 -30.29 10.36
N THR A 115 -16.08 -30.75 11.22
CA THR A 115 -17.50 -30.34 11.24
C THR A 115 -17.74 -29.04 12.01
N ARG A 116 -16.70 -28.32 12.43
CA ARG A 116 -16.85 -27.01 13.08
C ARG A 116 -17.27 -25.97 12.04
N SER A 117 -18.27 -25.15 12.39
CA SER A 117 -18.61 -23.96 11.62
C SER A 117 -17.43 -22.99 11.69
N PHE A 118 -16.80 -22.70 10.55
CA PHE A 118 -15.80 -21.64 10.47
C PHE A 118 -16.48 -20.30 10.84
N PRO A 119 -15.81 -19.42 11.60
CA PRO A 119 -16.26 -18.04 11.70
C PRO A 119 -16.34 -17.46 10.27
N PRO A 120 -17.30 -16.55 10.00
CA PRO A 120 -17.39 -15.92 8.68
C PRO A 120 -16.03 -15.30 8.32
N PRO A 121 -15.58 -15.44 7.06
CA PRO A 121 -14.27 -14.96 6.65
C PRO A 121 -14.15 -13.45 6.88
N PRO A 122 -12.94 -12.96 7.18
CA PRO A 122 -12.72 -11.53 7.35
C PRO A 122 -13.12 -10.79 6.08
N LYS A 123 -13.93 -9.74 6.24
CA LYS A 123 -14.40 -8.89 5.16
C LYS A 123 -13.38 -7.79 4.89
N GLY A 124 -12.79 -7.80 3.69
CA GLY A 124 -11.78 -6.82 3.27
C GLY A 124 -12.32 -5.39 3.08
N TYR A 125 -11.41 -4.47 2.77
CA TYR A 125 -11.76 -3.09 2.43
C TYR A 125 -10.62 -2.47 1.64
N VAL A 126 -10.95 -1.74 0.58
CA VAL A 126 -9.99 -0.93 -0.16
C VAL A 126 -10.14 0.51 0.32
N GLU A 127 -9.05 1.11 0.79
CA GLU A 127 -9.01 2.54 1.13
C GLU A 127 -9.46 3.36 -0.09
N PRO A 128 -10.59 4.09 -0.03
CA PRO A 128 -11.15 4.64 -1.24
C PRO A 128 -10.42 5.93 -1.61
N ASP A 129 -9.33 5.84 -2.38
CA ASP A 129 -8.59 6.99 -2.91
C ASP A 129 -8.52 6.96 -4.45
N PRO A 130 -9.63 7.31 -5.13
CA PRO A 130 -9.72 7.14 -6.58
C PRO A 130 -8.72 8.02 -7.32
N ALA A 131 -8.42 9.22 -6.81
CA ALA A 131 -7.48 10.12 -7.46
C ALA A 131 -6.06 9.55 -7.46
N ALA A 132 -5.59 9.00 -6.33
CA ALA A 132 -4.28 8.36 -6.28
C ALA A 132 -4.22 7.10 -7.17
N TYR A 133 -5.25 6.24 -7.13
CA TYR A 133 -5.26 5.02 -7.94
C TYR A 133 -5.37 5.28 -9.45
N ASP A 134 -6.14 6.29 -9.86
CA ASP A 134 -6.20 6.70 -11.27
C ASP A 134 -4.85 7.22 -11.76
N ARG A 135 -4.15 8.01 -10.94
CA ARG A 135 -2.82 8.55 -11.28
C ARG A 135 -1.74 7.46 -11.31
N LEU A 136 -1.76 6.52 -10.37
CA LEU A 136 -0.91 5.31 -10.41
C LEU A 136 -1.17 4.48 -11.67
N SER A 137 -2.44 4.26 -12.02
CA SER A 137 -2.85 3.50 -13.20
C SER A 137 -2.34 4.17 -14.48
N TYR A 138 -2.53 5.49 -14.60
CA TYR A 138 -2.00 6.29 -15.69
C TYR A 138 -0.47 6.15 -15.82
N MET A 139 0.26 6.25 -14.70
CA MET A 139 1.72 6.12 -14.69
C MET A 139 2.18 4.75 -15.16
N ALA A 140 1.58 3.69 -14.64
CA ALA A 140 1.93 2.31 -14.99
C ALA A 140 1.64 2.03 -16.47
N GLN A 141 0.48 2.45 -16.97
CA GLN A 141 0.09 2.31 -18.37
C GLN A 141 1.04 3.07 -19.30
N ARG A 142 1.37 4.32 -18.95
CA ARG A 142 2.32 5.12 -19.71
C ARG A 142 3.69 4.47 -19.74
N LEU A 143 4.20 4.02 -18.61
CA LEU A 143 5.51 3.36 -18.53
C LEU A 143 5.55 2.10 -19.41
N SER A 144 4.51 1.26 -19.35
CA SER A 144 4.37 0.06 -20.18
C SER A 144 4.35 0.42 -21.67
N ALA A 145 3.54 1.41 -22.07
CA ALA A 145 3.46 1.88 -23.45
C ALA A 145 4.80 2.45 -23.97
N GLU A 146 5.48 3.25 -23.15
CA GLU A 146 6.75 3.89 -23.47
C GLU A 146 7.90 2.87 -23.65
N TYR A 147 7.95 1.82 -22.83
CA TYR A 147 8.94 0.75 -23.01
C TYR A 147 8.65 -0.07 -24.27
N LYS A 148 7.38 -0.46 -24.48
CA LYS A 148 6.95 -1.21 -25.67
C LYS A 148 7.21 -0.43 -26.96
N ALA A 149 6.90 0.87 -26.99
CA ALA A 149 7.13 1.74 -28.15
C ALA A 149 8.62 1.90 -28.51
N ARG A 150 9.52 1.85 -27.52
CA ARG A 150 10.97 1.85 -27.73
C ARG A 150 11.55 0.47 -28.09
N GLY A 151 10.71 -0.57 -28.12
CA GLY A 151 11.13 -1.94 -28.45
C GLY A 151 11.88 -2.64 -27.33
N TYR A 152 11.74 -2.20 -26.07
CA TYR A 152 12.32 -2.92 -24.94
C TYR A 152 11.51 -4.19 -24.63
N ASP A 153 12.22 -5.28 -24.41
CA ASP A 153 11.67 -6.56 -23.93
C ASP A 153 12.28 -6.85 -22.54
N LEU A 154 11.73 -6.21 -21.52
CA LEU A 154 12.21 -6.37 -20.14
C LEU A 154 11.48 -7.54 -19.48
N GLU A 155 12.21 -8.35 -18.73
CA GLU A 155 11.66 -9.48 -17.95
C GLU A 155 10.50 -9.05 -17.01
N ASN A 156 10.54 -7.81 -16.54
CA ASN A 156 9.53 -7.23 -15.65
C ASN A 156 8.35 -6.54 -16.37
N LEU A 157 8.31 -6.49 -17.70
CA LEU A 157 7.14 -5.92 -18.41
C LEU A 157 5.84 -6.66 -18.12
N PRO A 158 5.79 -8.01 -18.07
CA PRO A 158 4.58 -8.72 -17.67
C PRO A 158 4.14 -8.40 -16.23
N ARG A 159 5.08 -8.15 -15.31
CA ARG A 159 4.79 -7.73 -13.92
C ARG A 159 4.13 -6.35 -13.87
N LEU A 160 4.62 -5.42 -14.69
CA LEU A 160 4.00 -4.11 -14.86
C LEU A 160 2.58 -4.22 -15.44
N ASP A 161 2.36 -5.12 -16.39
CA ASP A 161 1.00 -5.37 -16.92
C ASP A 161 0.09 -6.01 -15.84
N SER A 162 0.60 -6.88 -14.97
CA SER A 162 -0.13 -7.37 -13.78
C SER A 162 -0.44 -6.25 -12.77
N TYR A 163 0.48 -5.30 -12.58
CA TYR A 163 0.26 -4.13 -11.73
C TYR A 163 -0.88 -3.24 -12.26
N ILE A 164 -0.93 -3.00 -13.57
CA ILE A 164 -2.04 -2.26 -14.19
C ILE A 164 -3.37 -2.95 -13.92
N LYS A 165 -3.45 -4.28 -14.07
CA LYS A 165 -4.66 -5.08 -13.79
C LYS A 165 -5.06 -5.03 -12.32
N LEU A 166 -4.09 -5.12 -11.40
CA LEU A 166 -4.34 -4.94 -9.98
C LEU A 166 -4.99 -3.57 -9.70
N LEU A 167 -4.46 -2.50 -10.30
CA LEU A 167 -5.02 -1.16 -10.13
C LEU A 167 -6.45 -1.04 -10.66
N ASP A 168 -6.81 -1.76 -11.74
CA ASP A 168 -8.19 -1.81 -12.22
C ASP A 168 -9.14 -2.45 -11.19
N VAL A 169 -8.69 -3.51 -10.50
CA VAL A 169 -9.43 -4.15 -9.39
C VAL A 169 -9.60 -3.17 -8.22
N VAL A 170 -8.51 -2.52 -7.80
CA VAL A 170 -8.51 -1.53 -6.71
C VAL A 170 -9.43 -0.34 -7.02
N LYS A 171 -9.45 0.14 -8.26
CA LYS A 171 -10.32 1.23 -8.72
C LYS A 171 -11.79 0.84 -8.71
N ASP A 172 -12.12 -0.37 -9.15
CA ASP A 172 -13.47 -0.91 -9.10
C ASP A 172 -13.98 -1.01 -7.65
N TYR A 173 -13.19 -1.57 -6.75
CA TYR A 173 -13.55 -1.60 -5.32
C TYR A 173 -13.67 -0.20 -4.73
N THR A 174 -12.73 0.70 -5.03
CA THR A 174 -12.78 2.09 -4.57
C THR A 174 -14.10 2.76 -4.96
N LYS A 175 -14.53 2.59 -6.22
CA LYS A 175 -15.81 3.11 -6.69
C LYS A 175 -16.97 2.51 -5.90
N ARG A 176 -17.00 1.19 -5.71
CA ARG A 176 -18.07 0.49 -5.00
C ARG A 176 -18.15 0.86 -3.51
N GLU A 177 -17.01 1.02 -2.85
CA GLU A 177 -16.93 1.46 -1.45
C GLU A 177 -17.44 2.91 -1.30
N LEU A 178 -17.15 3.79 -2.26
CA LEU A 178 -17.67 5.17 -2.29
C LEU A 178 -19.16 5.24 -2.62
N GLU A 179 -19.64 4.38 -3.52
CA GLU A 179 -21.06 4.24 -3.86
C GLU A 179 -21.84 3.48 -2.79
N ASN A 180 -21.16 2.99 -1.74
CA ASN A 180 -21.75 2.21 -0.66
C ASN A 180 -22.52 0.98 -1.18
N THR A 181 -21.97 0.31 -2.19
CA THR A 181 -22.61 -0.81 -2.88
C THR A 181 -22.39 -2.11 -2.09
N PRO A 182 -23.45 -2.89 -1.78
CA PRO A 182 -23.30 -4.20 -1.14
C PRO A 182 -22.45 -5.17 -1.97
N ASN A 183 -21.67 -5.99 -1.28
CA ASN A 183 -20.93 -7.13 -1.83
C ASN A 183 -21.76 -8.41 -1.64
N GLU A 184 -21.96 -9.16 -2.72
CA GLU A 184 -22.62 -10.47 -2.68
C GLU A 184 -21.63 -11.59 -2.34
N GLU A 185 -22.06 -12.56 -1.54
CA GLU A 185 -21.36 -13.82 -1.24
C GLU A 185 -22.17 -14.99 -1.80
N PRO A 186 -21.77 -15.61 -2.92
CA PRO A 186 -22.38 -16.85 -3.37
C PRO A 186 -21.97 -17.98 -2.40
N THR A 187 -22.97 -18.64 -1.81
CA THR A 187 -22.77 -19.84 -0.97
C THR A 187 -22.83 -21.09 -1.85
N VAL A 188 -21.84 -21.98 -1.74
CA VAL A 188 -21.85 -23.28 -2.44
C VAL A 188 -22.01 -24.40 -1.42
N THR A 189 -23.08 -25.19 -1.55
CA THR A 189 -23.24 -26.41 -0.75
C THR A 189 -22.54 -27.56 -1.48
N THR A 190 -21.53 -28.14 -0.85
CA THR A 190 -20.83 -29.32 -1.38
C THR A 190 -21.12 -30.52 -0.51
N THR A 191 -21.69 -31.59 -1.09
CA THR A 191 -21.81 -32.88 -0.40
C THR A 191 -20.54 -33.67 -0.65
N ARG A 192 -19.80 -34.01 0.42
CA ARG A 192 -18.62 -34.86 0.34
C ARG A 192 -19.01 -36.27 0.81
N HIS A 193 -18.89 -37.26 -0.06
CA HIS A 193 -19.00 -38.66 0.33
C HIS A 193 -17.74 -39.06 1.09
N SER A 194 -17.89 -39.50 2.34
CA SER A 194 -16.80 -40.08 3.13
C SER A 194 -16.34 -41.41 2.52
N TYR A 195 -15.10 -41.82 2.78
CA TYR A 195 -14.66 -43.21 2.57
C TYR A 195 -15.37 -44.20 3.52
N ASP A 196 -16.08 -43.70 4.54
CA ASP A 196 -16.98 -44.46 5.40
C ASP A 196 -18.37 -44.50 4.75
N GLU A 197 -18.77 -45.69 4.31
CA GLU A 197 -19.96 -46.02 3.51
C GLU A 197 -21.30 -45.56 4.14
N ASN A 198 -21.27 -45.12 5.41
CA ASN A 198 -22.45 -44.72 6.19
C ASN A 198 -22.42 -43.25 6.69
N LYS A 199 -21.51 -42.39 6.18
CA LYS A 199 -21.46 -40.97 6.56
C LYS A 199 -21.35 -40.04 5.36
N ASP A 200 -22.48 -39.49 4.94
CA ASP A 200 -22.49 -38.32 4.06
C ASP A 200 -22.25 -37.06 4.91
N CYS A 201 -21.16 -36.35 4.60
CA CYS A 201 -20.88 -35.05 5.20
C CYS A 201 -21.41 -33.95 4.26
N VAL A 202 -22.44 -33.24 4.69
CA VAL A 202 -22.92 -32.04 3.99
C VAL A 202 -22.16 -30.84 4.57
N GLU A 203 -21.17 -30.35 3.83
CA GLU A 203 -20.44 -29.13 4.19
C GLU A 203 -20.97 -27.96 3.35
N THR A 204 -21.55 -26.96 4.01
CA THR A 204 -21.83 -25.68 3.35
C THR A 204 -20.57 -24.83 3.45
N LYS A 205 -19.87 -24.64 2.33
CA LYS A 205 -18.66 -23.82 2.28
C LYS A 205 -18.93 -22.54 1.50
N ILE A 206 -18.40 -21.42 1.99
CA ILE A 206 -18.12 -20.29 1.10
C ILE A 206 -16.97 -20.80 0.23
N SER A 207 -17.19 -21.02 -1.07
CA SER A 207 -16.19 -21.61 -1.96
C SER A 207 -14.94 -20.73 -1.96
N PRO A 208 -13.84 -21.11 -1.27
CA PRO A 208 -12.62 -20.30 -1.23
C PRO A 208 -11.81 -20.44 -2.53
N PHE A 209 -12.27 -21.30 -3.43
CA PHE A 209 -11.62 -21.63 -4.70
C PHE A 209 -12.50 -21.37 -5.91
N ALA A 210 -13.67 -20.74 -5.76
CA ALA A 210 -14.32 -20.12 -6.91
C ALA A 210 -13.42 -18.96 -7.33
N ALA A 211 -12.47 -19.23 -8.25
CA ALA A 211 -11.56 -18.21 -8.75
C ALA A 211 -12.37 -16.99 -9.12
N VAL A 212 -11.96 -15.84 -8.61
CA VAL A 212 -12.56 -14.60 -9.00
C VAL A 212 -12.01 -14.26 -10.39
N VAL A 213 -12.60 -14.86 -11.43
CA VAL A 213 -12.21 -14.62 -12.81
C VAL A 213 -12.95 -13.39 -13.32
N ARG A 214 -12.25 -12.26 -13.46
CA ARG A 214 -12.78 -11.13 -14.23
C ARG A 214 -12.64 -11.43 -15.72
N PRO A 215 -13.56 -10.96 -16.58
CA PRO A 215 -13.39 -11.07 -18.03
C PRO A 215 -12.02 -10.51 -18.47
N GLY A 216 -11.19 -11.34 -19.10
CA GLY A 216 -9.84 -10.96 -19.56
C GLY A 216 -8.70 -11.23 -18.57
N ASP A 217 -8.96 -11.85 -17.42
CA ASP A 217 -7.88 -12.31 -16.54
C ASP A 217 -7.08 -13.46 -17.18
N PRO A 218 -5.73 -13.37 -17.18
CA PRO A 218 -4.87 -14.45 -17.67
C PRO A 218 -4.77 -15.61 -16.67
N TYR A 219 -5.15 -15.37 -15.41
CA TYR A 219 -5.06 -16.31 -14.30
C TYR A 219 -6.39 -17.03 -14.10
N VAL A 220 -6.62 -18.04 -14.92
CA VAL A 220 -7.38 -19.20 -14.45
C VAL A 220 -6.34 -20.04 -13.73
N SER A 221 -6.33 -20.06 -12.39
CA SER A 221 -5.57 -21.11 -11.73
C SER A 221 -6.11 -22.44 -12.28
N ALA A 222 -5.26 -23.29 -12.81
CA ALA A 222 -5.66 -24.51 -13.51
C ALA A 222 -6.50 -25.47 -12.63
N HIS A 223 -6.66 -25.16 -11.33
CA HIS A 223 -7.53 -25.87 -10.40
C HIS A 223 -8.99 -25.40 -10.42
N VAL A 224 -9.31 -24.26 -11.04
CA VAL A 224 -10.70 -23.77 -11.16
C VAL A 224 -11.30 -24.08 -12.52
N ALA A 225 -10.48 -24.20 -13.57
CA ALA A 225 -10.95 -24.51 -14.92
C ALA A 225 -11.48 -25.94 -15.09
N THR A 226 -11.18 -26.87 -14.16
CA THR A 226 -11.45 -28.30 -14.36
C THR A 226 -12.67 -28.85 -13.62
N SER A 227 -13.46 -28.02 -12.92
CA SER A 227 -14.74 -28.47 -12.32
C SER A 227 -15.96 -28.07 -13.17
N THR A 228 -15.87 -28.31 -14.48
CA THR A 228 -17.05 -28.24 -15.36
C THR A 228 -18.10 -29.31 -15.05
N ASP A 229 -17.77 -30.31 -14.20
CA ASP A 229 -18.70 -31.37 -13.83
C ASP A 229 -19.87 -30.92 -12.95
N ASN A 230 -19.85 -29.70 -12.39
CA ASN A 230 -20.93 -29.19 -11.52
C ASN A 230 -21.57 -27.87 -11.97
N GLY A 231 -21.29 -27.38 -13.19
CA GLY A 231 -22.00 -26.21 -13.74
C GLY A 231 -21.83 -24.89 -12.96
N MET A 232 -20.68 -24.67 -12.30
CA MET A 232 -20.36 -23.36 -11.72
C MET A 232 -20.09 -22.35 -12.84
N ASP A 233 -21.01 -21.40 -13.00
CA ASP A 233 -20.88 -20.26 -13.89
C ASP A 233 -19.82 -19.29 -13.33
N VAL A 234 -18.99 -18.75 -14.21
CA VAL A 234 -17.99 -17.71 -13.90
C VAL A 234 -18.64 -16.46 -13.28
N ALA A 235 -19.98 -16.34 -13.37
CA ALA A 235 -20.78 -15.32 -12.71
C ALA A 235 -20.86 -15.44 -11.17
N SER A 236 -20.47 -16.56 -10.54
CA SER A 236 -20.56 -16.75 -9.08
C SER A 236 -19.33 -16.22 -8.30
N LEU A 237 -18.86 -15.02 -8.62
CA LEU A 237 -17.67 -14.42 -8.01
C LEU A 237 -17.98 -13.92 -6.60
N SER A 238 -17.32 -14.47 -5.58
CA SER A 238 -17.35 -13.87 -4.24
C SER A 238 -16.46 -12.63 -4.19
N ARG A 239 -17.08 -11.45 -4.05
CA ARG A 239 -16.34 -10.18 -3.92
C ARG A 239 -15.49 -10.15 -2.64
N TRP A 240 -15.94 -10.82 -1.60
CA TRP A 240 -15.17 -10.94 -0.38
C TRP A 240 -13.97 -11.86 -0.53
N GLU A 241 -14.10 -12.92 -1.31
CA GLU A 241 -12.97 -13.80 -1.62
C GLU A 241 -11.94 -13.09 -2.51
N GLU A 242 -12.39 -12.25 -3.43
CA GLU A 242 -11.51 -11.39 -4.23
C GLU A 242 -10.67 -10.48 -3.33
N LEU A 243 -11.32 -9.80 -2.38
CA LEU A 243 -10.63 -8.92 -1.43
C LEU A 243 -9.70 -9.68 -0.47
N ARG A 244 -10.05 -10.91 -0.12
CA ARG A 244 -9.35 -11.70 0.91
C ARG A 244 -8.12 -12.43 0.38
N VAL A 245 -8.22 -13.05 -0.79
CA VAL A 245 -7.21 -13.96 -1.33
C VAL A 245 -6.63 -13.41 -2.63
N ASP A 246 -7.50 -13.05 -3.56
CA ASP A 246 -7.09 -12.72 -4.92
C ASP A 246 -6.35 -11.37 -4.99
N LEU A 247 -6.75 -10.38 -4.19
CA LEU A 247 -6.09 -9.08 -4.13
C LEU A 247 -4.62 -9.22 -3.71
N VAL A 248 -4.34 -10.11 -2.75
CA VAL A 248 -2.97 -10.39 -2.28
C VAL A 248 -2.18 -11.14 -3.36
N ASN A 249 -2.79 -12.13 -4.03
CA ASN A 249 -2.14 -12.86 -5.13
C ASN A 249 -1.78 -11.92 -6.29
N ARG A 250 -2.71 -11.07 -6.72
CA ARG A 250 -2.48 -10.05 -7.75
C ARG A 250 -1.40 -9.06 -7.35
N MET A 251 -1.38 -8.65 -6.08
CA MET A 251 -0.31 -7.82 -5.54
C MET A 251 1.04 -8.52 -5.66
N GLN A 252 1.15 -9.78 -5.22
CA GLN A 252 2.38 -10.57 -5.34
C GLN A 252 2.84 -10.75 -6.79
N GLU A 253 1.90 -10.97 -7.71
CA GLU A 253 2.18 -11.13 -9.13
C GLU A 253 2.60 -9.84 -9.82
N SER A 254 2.22 -8.69 -9.27
CA SER A 254 2.64 -7.37 -9.75
C SER A 254 4.05 -6.98 -9.31
N LEU A 255 4.63 -7.71 -8.34
CA LEU A 255 5.95 -7.40 -7.82
C LEU A 255 7.03 -7.71 -8.89
N PRO A 256 7.99 -6.80 -9.10
CA PRO A 256 9.09 -7.06 -10.02
C PRO A 256 9.94 -8.23 -9.50
N VAL A 257 10.37 -9.10 -10.41
CA VAL A 257 11.33 -10.16 -10.13
C VAL A 257 12.76 -9.64 -10.32
N PRO A 258 13.73 -10.16 -9.55
CA PRO A 258 15.15 -9.92 -9.83
C PRO A 258 15.48 -10.32 -11.26
N VAL A 259 16.11 -9.42 -12.01
CA VAL A 259 16.90 -9.84 -13.20
C VAL A 259 18.16 -10.49 -12.63
N GLU A 260 18.54 -11.69 -13.11
CA GLU A 260 19.66 -12.53 -12.62
C GLU A 260 20.64 -11.82 -11.65
N GLY A 261 20.64 -12.22 -10.38
CA GLY A 261 21.44 -11.61 -9.33
C GLY A 261 21.48 -12.44 -8.04
N PRO A 262 22.38 -12.10 -7.09
CA PRO A 262 22.48 -12.83 -5.83
C PRO A 262 21.17 -12.75 -5.04
N ILE A 263 20.93 -13.78 -4.21
CA ILE A 263 19.88 -13.74 -3.18
C ILE A 263 20.12 -12.48 -2.34
N LEU A 264 19.11 -11.60 -2.25
CA LEU A 264 19.23 -10.41 -1.43
C LEU A 264 19.45 -10.81 0.04
N PRO A 265 20.49 -10.28 0.70
CA PRO A 265 20.70 -10.48 2.13
C PRO A 265 19.53 -9.92 2.93
N ILE A 266 19.35 -10.38 4.16
CA ILE A 266 18.22 -9.97 5.01
C ILE A 266 18.14 -8.45 5.21
N LYS A 267 19.30 -7.78 5.20
CA LYS A 267 19.38 -6.33 5.31
C LYS A 267 18.67 -5.58 4.16
N ASP A 268 18.68 -6.16 2.96
CA ASP A 268 18.08 -5.55 1.77
C ASP A 268 16.57 -5.82 1.70
N LYS A 269 16.05 -6.71 2.56
CA LYS A 269 14.61 -6.99 2.73
C LYS A 269 13.96 -6.10 3.79
N ARG A 270 14.73 -5.26 4.48
CA ARG A 270 14.23 -4.35 5.51
C ARG A 270 13.55 -3.16 4.87
N ALA A 271 12.40 -2.77 5.42
CA ALA A 271 11.61 -1.65 4.93
C ALA A 271 12.27 -0.29 5.23
N ALA A 272 13.03 -0.17 6.33
CA ALA A 272 13.58 1.11 6.72
C ALA A 272 14.67 1.60 5.74
N LEU A 273 14.54 2.85 5.30
CA LEU A 273 15.52 3.55 4.48
C LEU A 273 15.61 5.02 4.85
N VAL A 274 16.68 5.69 4.43
CA VAL A 274 16.93 7.12 4.71
C VAL A 274 17.44 7.85 3.46
N ALA A 275 17.00 9.08 3.28
CA ALA A 275 17.42 9.94 2.18
C ALA A 275 17.74 11.36 2.66
N ASP A 276 18.87 11.89 2.21
CA ASP A 276 19.24 13.27 2.47
C ASP A 276 18.45 14.25 1.57
N VAL A 277 17.93 15.30 2.20
CA VAL A 277 17.11 16.31 1.53
C VAL A 277 17.86 17.60 1.30
N HIS A 278 18.65 18.02 2.30
CA HIS A 278 19.32 19.30 2.31
C HIS A 278 20.54 19.26 3.23
N THR A 279 21.57 20.05 2.91
CA THR A 279 22.68 20.33 3.82
C THR A 279 22.69 21.83 4.10
N ASP A 280 22.60 22.22 5.37
CA ASP A 280 22.65 23.62 5.77
C ASP A 280 24.08 24.19 5.68
N LYS A 281 24.20 25.50 5.95
CA LYS A 281 25.49 26.21 5.91
C LYS A 281 26.50 25.74 6.97
N ASP A 282 26.02 25.13 8.05
CA ASP A 282 26.82 24.65 9.18
C ASP A 282 27.22 23.17 8.98
N GLY A 283 26.80 22.56 7.87
CA GLY A 283 27.11 21.17 7.52
C GLY A 283 26.14 20.15 8.14
N ASN A 284 25.00 20.59 8.69
CA ASN A 284 23.97 19.66 9.16
C ASN A 284 23.14 19.17 7.97
N VAL A 285 22.83 17.88 7.96
CA VAL A 285 22.05 17.22 6.92
C VAL A 285 20.63 16.99 7.43
N LEU A 286 19.64 17.44 6.67
CA LEU A 286 18.25 17.09 6.86
C LEU A 286 17.98 15.73 6.21
N GLU A 287 17.60 14.77 7.03
CA GLU A 287 17.37 13.38 6.67
C GLU A 287 15.89 13.05 6.80
N GLU A 288 15.36 12.37 5.78
CA GLU A 288 14.02 11.81 5.77
C GLU A 288 14.12 10.30 5.75
N GLY A 289 13.39 9.62 6.63
CA GLY A 289 13.46 8.18 6.75
C GLY A 289 12.09 7.50 6.79
N THR A 290 12.01 6.30 6.24
CA THR A 290 10.94 5.34 6.53
C THR A 290 11.45 4.31 7.53
N GLY A 291 10.60 3.84 8.44
CA GLY A 291 10.95 2.80 9.41
C GLY A 291 10.15 1.52 9.19
N VAL A 292 9.99 0.74 10.25
CA VAL A 292 9.15 -0.46 10.24
C VAL A 292 7.68 -0.06 10.01
N PRO A 293 6.97 -0.68 9.04
CA PRO A 293 5.54 -0.44 8.82
C PRO A 293 4.73 -0.67 10.09
N ARG A 294 3.70 0.14 10.30
CA ARG A 294 2.82 0.04 11.46
C ARG A 294 1.49 -0.59 11.07
N LEU A 295 0.90 -1.34 11.98
CA LEU A 295 -0.48 -1.80 11.83
C LEU A 295 -1.44 -0.65 12.06
N ILE A 296 -2.45 -0.55 11.20
CA ILE A 296 -3.60 0.32 11.38
C ILE A 296 -4.87 -0.53 11.48
N PHE A 297 -5.72 -0.18 12.43
CA PHE A 297 -7.06 -0.74 12.56
C PHE A 297 -8.08 0.34 12.21
N VAL A 298 -9.00 0.02 11.29
CA VAL A 298 -10.03 0.96 10.84
C VAL A 298 -11.40 0.34 11.02
N ALA A 299 -12.24 0.99 11.83
CA ALA A 299 -13.64 0.63 11.98
C ALA A 299 -14.45 1.21 10.81
N VAL A 300 -14.96 0.33 9.96
CA VAL A 300 -15.77 0.68 8.79
C VAL A 300 -17.24 0.38 9.11
N LYS A 301 -18.13 1.28 8.70
CA LYS A 301 -19.58 1.08 8.75
C LYS A 301 -20.18 1.59 7.44
N ASP A 302 -20.62 0.64 6.60
CA ASP A 302 -21.15 0.86 5.26
C ASP A 302 -22.35 -0.10 5.04
N ALA A 303 -22.80 -0.26 3.78
CA ALA A 303 -23.88 -1.16 3.40
C ALA A 303 -23.57 -2.65 3.65
N ASN A 304 -22.29 -3.00 3.83
CA ASN A 304 -21.83 -4.35 4.13
C ASN A 304 -21.80 -4.66 5.63
N GLY A 305 -22.15 -3.67 6.47
CA GLY A 305 -22.22 -3.78 7.92
C GLY A 305 -20.94 -3.31 8.64
N PRO A 306 -21.01 -3.16 9.97
CA PRO A 306 -19.87 -2.75 10.76
C PRO A 306 -18.78 -3.83 10.77
N ARG A 307 -17.53 -3.45 10.50
CA ARG A 307 -16.39 -4.36 10.56
C ARG A 307 -15.12 -3.63 10.98
N LEU A 308 -14.20 -4.38 11.60
CA LEU A 308 -12.84 -3.92 11.85
C LEU A 308 -11.94 -4.44 10.74
N THR A 309 -11.27 -3.52 10.06
CA THR A 309 -10.29 -3.84 9.02
C THR A 309 -8.89 -3.58 9.56
N VAL A 310 -7.93 -4.33 9.06
CA VAL A 310 -6.51 -4.21 9.43
C VAL A 310 -5.69 -4.02 8.17
N GLY A 311 -4.71 -3.14 8.25
CA GLY A 311 -3.75 -2.90 7.18
C GLY A 311 -2.43 -2.39 7.71
N PHE A 312 -1.55 -2.00 6.79
CA PHE A 312 -0.29 -1.38 7.10
C PHE A 312 -0.31 0.10 6.75
N THR A 313 0.39 0.89 7.54
CA THR A 313 0.71 2.29 7.25
C THR A 313 2.23 2.46 7.35
N TYR A 314 2.75 3.43 6.60
CA TYR A 314 4.14 3.84 6.76
C TYR A 314 4.43 4.34 8.18
N SER A 315 5.70 4.32 8.55
CA SER A 315 6.25 5.14 9.63
C SER A 315 7.30 6.05 9.01
N GLN A 316 7.07 7.37 9.08
CA GLN A 316 7.97 8.36 8.53
C GLN A 316 8.63 9.16 9.65
N TYR A 317 9.88 9.52 9.40
CA TYR A 317 10.81 10.16 10.32
C TYR A 317 11.50 11.31 9.62
N GLU A 318 11.68 12.40 10.34
CA GLU A 318 12.45 13.57 9.91
C GLU A 318 13.47 13.85 11.02
N SER A 319 14.73 14.01 10.65
CA SER A 319 15.79 14.29 11.62
C SER A 319 16.92 15.11 11.00
N VAL A 320 17.67 15.80 11.85
CA VAL A 320 18.85 16.55 11.43
C VAL A 320 20.09 15.87 12.00
N SER A 321 20.98 15.44 11.13
CA SER A 321 22.23 14.77 11.48
C SER A 321 23.41 15.73 11.30
N PRO A 322 24.31 15.89 12.30
CA PRO A 322 25.49 16.72 12.16
C PRO A 322 26.56 16.01 11.32
N GLY A 323 27.08 16.68 10.28
CA GLY A 323 28.22 16.18 9.51
C GLY A 323 27.84 15.18 8.43
N ASP A 324 28.25 13.93 8.59
CA ASP A 324 28.11 12.91 7.54
C ASP A 324 26.66 12.45 7.38
N ARG A 325 26.29 12.15 6.12
CA ARG A 325 24.96 11.65 5.74
C ARG A 325 24.72 10.26 6.31
N LEU A 326 23.49 9.99 6.73
CA LEU A 326 23.10 8.66 7.20
C LEU A 326 23.07 7.66 6.04
N THR A 327 23.67 6.50 6.26
CA THR A 327 23.51 5.32 5.42
C THR A 327 22.26 4.53 5.82
N ASP A 328 21.71 3.76 4.88
CA ASP A 328 20.60 2.83 5.17
C ASP A 328 20.97 1.88 6.31
N GLU A 329 22.22 1.39 6.37
CA GLU A 329 22.69 0.52 7.45
C GLU A 329 22.66 1.21 8.82
N GLN A 330 23.14 2.45 8.91
CA GLN A 330 23.09 3.23 10.14
C GLN A 330 21.65 3.49 10.56
N TRP A 331 20.78 3.83 9.62
CA TRP A 331 19.37 4.06 9.88
C TRP A 331 18.62 2.79 10.33
N GLN A 332 18.85 1.67 9.65
CA GLN A 332 18.28 0.37 9.98
C GLN A 332 18.71 -0.12 11.37
N SER A 333 19.90 0.25 11.84
CA SER A 333 20.37 -0.11 13.18
C SER A 333 19.45 0.39 14.31
N ASN A 334 18.57 1.37 14.03
CA ASN A 334 17.58 1.84 15.00
C ASN A 334 16.39 0.89 15.18
N PHE A 335 16.13 0.01 14.21
CA PHE A 335 14.93 -0.82 14.17
C PHE A 335 15.21 -2.32 14.22
N TYR A 336 16.37 -2.74 13.72
CA TYR A 336 16.70 -4.15 13.50
C TYR A 336 17.90 -4.58 14.32
N GLU A 337 17.90 -5.85 14.73
CA GLU A 337 19.06 -6.51 15.30
C GLU A 337 19.75 -7.33 14.21
N ASP A 338 21.07 -7.24 14.13
CA ASP A 338 21.85 -8.08 13.24
C ASP A 338 22.21 -9.38 13.96
N THR A 339 21.37 -10.40 13.82
CA THR A 339 21.56 -11.71 14.43
C THR A 339 22.43 -12.64 13.57
N GLY A 340 22.87 -12.19 12.39
CA GLY A 340 23.71 -12.97 11.47
C GLY A 340 23.02 -14.15 10.77
N ASP A 341 21.70 -14.33 10.97
CA ASP A 341 20.87 -15.28 10.24
C ASP A 341 20.19 -14.57 9.06
N ASP A 342 20.59 -14.91 7.84
CA ASP A 342 20.06 -14.32 6.60
C ASP A 342 18.61 -14.72 6.29
N SER A 343 17.97 -15.52 7.15
CA SER A 343 16.62 -16.05 6.92
C SER A 343 15.49 -15.30 7.61
N THR A 344 15.75 -14.51 8.67
CA THR A 344 14.68 -13.88 9.48
C THR A 344 14.96 -12.42 9.84
N ILE A 345 13.96 -11.54 9.65
CA ILE A 345 14.05 -10.14 10.09
C ILE A 345 13.82 -10.10 11.61
N THR A 346 14.85 -9.74 12.37
CA THR A 346 14.75 -9.53 13.83
C THR A 346 14.65 -8.04 14.13
N TYR A 347 13.67 -7.67 14.95
CA TYR A 347 13.39 -6.29 15.33
C TYR A 347 13.90 -6.00 16.75
N LYS A 348 14.48 -4.82 16.94
CA LYS A 348 14.71 -4.27 18.28
C LYS A 348 13.38 -4.08 19.02
N PRO A 349 13.38 -4.08 20.36
CA PRO A 349 12.21 -3.68 21.14
C PRO A 349 11.68 -2.31 20.68
N LYS A 350 10.37 -2.20 20.49
CA LYS A 350 9.73 -0.96 20.01
C LYS A 350 10.05 0.27 20.87
N SER A 351 10.34 0.07 22.16
CA SER A 351 10.76 1.13 23.09
C SER A 351 12.12 1.75 22.74
N GLU A 352 12.92 1.10 21.90
CA GLU A 352 14.22 1.59 21.43
C GLU A 352 14.13 2.26 20.06
N TRP A 353 12.99 2.13 19.36
CA TRP A 353 12.84 2.74 18.05
C TRP A 353 12.80 4.26 18.18
N PRO A 354 13.24 5.00 17.15
CA PRO A 354 13.10 6.45 17.14
C PRO A 354 11.64 6.86 17.26
N ASP A 355 11.46 8.04 17.82
CA ASP A 355 10.19 8.73 17.84
C ASP A 355 9.78 9.12 16.41
N ILE A 356 8.56 8.75 16.00
CA ILE A 356 7.98 9.25 14.74
C ILE A 356 7.81 10.76 14.81
N THR A 357 7.57 11.38 13.66
CA THR A 357 7.42 12.83 13.56
C THR A 357 6.42 13.41 14.58
N PRO A 358 6.79 14.49 15.30
CA PRO A 358 5.98 15.04 16.40
C PRO A 358 4.54 15.37 16.02
N TRP A 359 4.33 15.90 14.80
CA TRP A 359 3.00 16.27 14.31
C TRP A 359 2.04 15.06 14.24
N TYR A 360 2.54 13.84 14.05
CA TYR A 360 1.70 12.64 14.11
C TYR A 360 1.54 12.13 15.55
N GLN A 361 2.62 12.16 16.35
CA GLN A 361 2.61 11.69 17.74
C GLN A 361 1.57 12.40 18.60
N GLU A 362 1.44 13.71 18.44
CA GLU A 362 0.50 14.52 19.19
C GLU A 362 -0.95 14.02 19.06
N LEU A 363 -1.30 13.45 17.90
CA LEU A 363 -2.63 12.89 17.65
C LEU A 363 -2.82 11.49 18.22
N LEU A 364 -1.74 10.71 18.37
CA LEU A 364 -1.80 9.40 19.03
C LEU A 364 -1.92 9.52 20.55
N GLY A 365 -1.52 10.67 21.11
CA GLY A 365 -1.41 10.88 22.55
C GLY A 365 -0.11 10.29 23.11
N LYS A 366 0.08 10.41 24.44
CA LYS A 366 1.31 9.98 25.14
C LYS A 366 1.45 8.45 25.33
N LYS A 367 0.79 7.60 24.55
CA LYS A 367 0.82 6.14 24.74
C LYS A 367 1.02 5.36 23.46
#